data_AF-A0A9Q3HJA6-F1
#
_entry.id   AF-A0A9Q3HJA6-F1
#
_cell.length_a   1.000
_cell.length_b   1.000
_cell.length_c   1.000
_cell.angle_alpha   90.00
_cell.angle_beta   90.00
_cell.angle_gamma   90.00
#
_symmetry.space_group_name_H-M   'P 1'
#
loop_
_entity.id
_entity.type
_entity.pdbx_description
1 polymer ?
#
loop_
_entity_poly.entity_id
_entity_poly.type
_entity_poly.pdbx_seq_one_letter_code
_entity_poly.pdbx_strand_id
1 'polypeptide(L)'
;MVVSNHLHPPLTLCHILHSLLAFLIVEYYFFLINRSTSPIIPKMPYLDVETRGRLVGMRQAGLSFRAIAELNDLPLTTVCKTFQKYQEIGTVTTQKKTGRPTKLNDRDWQQLSRIIT
;
A
#
# COMPACT_ATOMS: atom_id res chain seq x y z
N MET A 1 43.45 67.83 -13.25
CA MET A 1 42.92 67.13 -14.44
C MET A 1 42.39 65.78 -13.95
N VAL A 2 41.08 65.65 -13.85
CA VAL A 2 40.40 64.46 -13.30
C VAL A 2 40.22 63.47 -14.44
N VAL A 3 40.81 62.27 -14.32
CA VAL A 3 40.59 61.16 -15.25
C VAL A 3 39.30 60.47 -14.86
N SER A 4 38.31 60.53 -15.74
CA SER A 4 36.99 59.92 -15.59
C SER A 4 37.09 58.40 -15.47
N ASN A 5 36.70 57.86 -14.33
CA ASN A 5 36.39 56.44 -14.18
C ASN A 5 35.09 56.14 -14.93
N HIS A 6 35.17 55.38 -16.02
CA HIS A 6 34.02 54.85 -16.73
C HIS A 6 33.29 53.84 -15.83
N LEU A 7 32.19 54.28 -15.23
CA LEU A 7 31.26 53.48 -14.44
C LEU A 7 30.37 52.69 -15.41
N HIS A 8 30.66 51.40 -15.63
CA HIS A 8 29.74 50.49 -16.32
C HIS A 8 28.46 50.24 -15.47
N PRO A 9 27.25 50.30 -16.05
CA PRO A 9 26.00 50.11 -15.31
C PRO A 9 25.74 48.64 -14.90
N PRO A 10 24.82 48.39 -13.95
CA PRO A 10 24.76 47.18 -13.13
C PRO A 10 24.10 46.01 -13.85
N LEU A 11 24.86 45.32 -14.70
CA LEU A 11 24.41 44.09 -15.37
C LEU A 11 24.52 42.85 -14.46
N THR A 12 25.01 42.95 -13.23
CA THR A 12 25.22 41.78 -12.36
C THR A 12 23.98 41.43 -11.53
N LEU A 13 23.20 42.43 -11.08
CA LEU A 13 22.09 42.22 -10.16
C LEU A 13 20.89 41.55 -10.84
N CYS A 14 20.63 41.88 -12.11
CA CYS A 14 19.58 41.28 -12.94
C CYS A 14 19.85 39.79 -13.24
N HIS A 15 21.10 39.43 -13.53
CA HIS A 15 21.49 38.04 -13.74
C HIS A 15 21.34 37.20 -12.48
N ILE A 16 21.73 37.75 -11.31
CA ILE A 16 21.55 37.08 -10.02
C ILE A 16 20.05 36.87 -9.72
N LEU A 17 19.21 37.88 -9.96
CA LEU A 17 17.76 37.77 -9.78
C LEU A 17 17.12 36.74 -10.71
N HIS A 18 17.50 36.71 -11.99
CA HIS A 18 17.02 35.70 -12.93
C HIS A 18 17.46 34.28 -12.55
N SER A 19 18.70 34.10 -12.09
CA SER A 19 19.19 32.80 -11.62
C SER A 19 18.47 32.32 -10.36
N LEU A 20 18.22 33.21 -9.39
CA LEU A 20 17.47 32.88 -8.17
C LEU A 20 16.01 32.55 -8.46
N LEU A 21 15.36 33.31 -9.35
CA LEU A 21 13.98 33.06 -9.75
C LEU A 21 13.86 31.71 -10.47
N ALA A 22 14.80 31.40 -11.38
CA ALA A 22 14.85 30.10 -12.05
C ALA A 22 15.03 28.95 -11.04
N PHE A 23 15.89 29.11 -10.03
CA PHE A 23 16.09 28.11 -8.97
C PHE A 23 14.80 27.88 -8.16
N LEU A 24 14.12 28.94 -7.73
CA LEU A 24 12.85 28.84 -6.99
C LEU A 24 11.75 28.17 -7.83
N ILE A 25 11.71 28.43 -9.14
CA ILE A 25 10.77 27.80 -10.06
C ILE A 25 11.06 26.29 -10.17
N VAL A 26 12.32 25.89 -10.33
CA VAL A 26 12.71 24.48 -10.41
C VAL A 26 12.37 23.74 -9.12
N GLU A 27 12.69 24.32 -7.96
CA GLU A 27 12.34 23.75 -6.65
C GLU A 27 10.83 23.64 -6.45
N TYR A 28 10.07 24.65 -6.89
CA TYR A 28 8.62 24.63 -6.85
C TYR A 28 8.02 23.52 -7.72
N TYR A 29 8.49 23.37 -8.97
CA TYR A 29 8.04 22.30 -9.86
C TYR A 29 8.47 20.92 -9.37
N PHE A 30 9.68 20.78 -8.81
CA PHE A 30 10.14 19.54 -8.19
C PHE A 30 9.26 19.14 -6.99
N PHE A 31 8.91 20.10 -6.13
CA PHE A 31 7.99 19.88 -5.01
C PHE A 31 6.59 19.48 -5.47
N LEU A 32 6.07 20.08 -6.55
CA LEU A 32 4.79 19.71 -7.14
C LEU A 32 4.77 18.30 -7.73
N ILE A 33 5.86 17.89 -8.41
CA ILE A 33 5.98 16.55 -9.01
C ILE A 33 6.00 15.46 -7.92
N ASN A 34 6.69 15.70 -6.81
CA ASN A 34 6.80 14.72 -5.72
C ASN A 34 5.49 14.48 -4.95
N ARG A 35 4.52 15.42 -4.99
CA ARG A 35 3.23 15.29 -4.28
C ARG A 35 2.29 14.22 -4.84
N SER A 36 2.46 13.78 -6.08
CA SER A 36 1.53 12.86 -6.76
C SER A 36 1.92 11.39 -6.60
N THR A 37 3.10 11.09 -6.06
CA THR A 37 3.52 9.71 -5.81
C THR A 37 2.87 9.22 -4.52
N SER A 38 1.79 8.45 -4.64
CA SER A 38 1.35 7.63 -3.51
C SER A 38 2.48 6.67 -3.15
N PRO A 39 2.85 6.53 -1.86
CA PRO A 39 3.85 5.55 -1.48
C PRO A 39 3.36 4.19 -1.99
N ILE A 40 4.25 3.42 -2.61
CA ILE A 40 3.95 2.04 -2.99
C ILE A 40 3.71 1.29 -1.67
N ILE A 41 2.43 1.14 -1.30
CA ILE A 41 2.05 0.42 -0.09
C ILE A 41 2.33 -1.06 -0.38
N PRO A 42 3.31 -1.69 0.29
CA PRO A 42 3.54 -3.11 0.09
C PRO A 42 2.25 -3.85 0.40
N LYS A 43 1.84 -4.76 -0.50
CA LYS A 43 0.68 -5.61 -0.26
C LYS A 43 0.92 -6.40 1.01
N MET A 44 0.20 -6.06 2.08
CA MET A 44 0.36 -6.70 3.38
C MET A 44 0.15 -8.21 3.21
N PRO A 45 1.12 -9.06 3.63
CA PRO A 45 0.99 -10.50 3.51
C PRO A 45 -0.26 -10.96 4.28
N TYR A 46 -0.93 -11.98 3.75
CA TYR A 46 -2.10 -12.55 4.41
C TYR A 46 -1.72 -13.01 5.82
N LEU A 47 -2.58 -12.71 6.80
CA LEU A 47 -2.36 -13.13 8.17
C LEU A 47 -2.32 -14.65 8.25
N ASP A 48 -1.28 -15.18 8.91
CA ASP A 48 -1.13 -16.62 9.10
C ASP A 48 -2.29 -17.19 9.94
N VAL A 49 -2.55 -18.50 9.78
CA VAL A 49 -3.60 -19.21 10.52
C VAL A 49 -3.35 -19.13 12.03
N GLU A 50 -2.10 -19.28 12.48
CA GLU A 50 -1.77 -19.24 13.91
C GLU A 50 -2.04 -17.85 14.50
N THR A 51 -1.67 -16.81 13.76
CA THR A 51 -1.90 -15.43 14.17
C THR A 51 -3.40 -15.15 14.27
N ARG A 52 -4.20 -15.58 13.29
CA ARG A 52 -5.67 -15.45 13.35
C ARG A 52 -6.27 -16.22 14.52
N GLY A 53 -5.79 -17.44 14.78
CA GLY A 53 -6.18 -18.23 15.95
C GLY A 53 -5.90 -17.50 17.26
N ARG A 54 -4.72 -16.88 17.38
CA ARG A 54 -4.34 -16.07 18.54
C ARG A 54 -5.28 -14.87 18.73
N LEU A 55 -5.59 -14.13 17.66
CA LEU A 55 -6.51 -12.97 17.73
C LEU A 55 -7.91 -13.40 18.22
N VAL A 56 -8.43 -14.52 17.70
CA VAL A 56 -9.73 -15.07 18.12
C VAL A 56 -9.68 -15.51 19.58
N GLY A 57 -8.62 -16.21 20.00
CA GLY A 57 -8.45 -16.63 21.40
C GLY A 57 -8.38 -15.45 22.37
N MET A 58 -7.64 -14.39 22.03
CA MET A 58 -7.60 -13.16 22.83
C MET A 58 -8.98 -12.50 22.94
N ARG A 59 -9.76 -12.51 21.86
CA ARG A 59 -11.12 -11.96 21.87
C ARG A 59 -12.08 -12.78 22.73
N GLN A 60 -11.95 -14.11 22.70
CA GLN A 60 -12.69 -15.04 23.56
C GLN A 60 -12.31 -14.89 25.04
N ALA A 61 -11.04 -14.55 25.33
CA ALA A 61 -10.57 -14.20 26.66
C ALA A 61 -11.08 -12.83 27.16
N GLY A 62 -11.85 -12.09 26.34
CA GLY A 62 -12.49 -10.84 26.74
C GLY A 62 -11.70 -9.57 26.42
N LEU A 63 -10.56 -9.66 25.74
CA LEU A 63 -9.81 -8.47 25.34
C LEU A 63 -10.58 -7.62 24.31
N SER A 64 -10.42 -6.30 24.39
CA SER A 64 -10.99 -5.37 23.42
C SER A 64 -10.22 -5.45 22.09
N PHE A 65 -10.90 -5.14 20.98
CA PHE A 65 -10.25 -5.14 19.65
C PHE A 65 -9.05 -4.19 19.58
N ARG A 66 -9.09 -3.07 20.32
CA ARG A 66 -8.00 -2.11 20.39
C ARG A 66 -6.80 -2.68 21.13
N ALA A 67 -7.01 -3.30 22.28
CA ALA A 67 -5.95 -3.98 23.02
C ALA A 67 -5.30 -5.11 22.19
N ILE A 68 -6.13 -5.87 21.47
CA ILE A 68 -5.65 -6.94 20.58
C ILE A 68 -4.80 -6.37 19.43
N ALA A 69 -5.23 -5.26 18.83
CA ALA A 69 -4.49 -4.59 17.77
C ALA A 69 -3.11 -4.09 18.24
N GLU A 70 -3.07 -3.42 19.40
CA GLU A 70 -1.85 -2.91 20.01
C GLU A 70 -0.89 -4.04 20.40
N LEU A 71 -1.38 -5.13 20.98
CA LEU A 71 -0.55 -6.28 21.38
C LEU A 71 0.06 -7.06 20.22
N ASN A 72 -0.54 -7.00 19.03
CA ASN A 72 -0.10 -7.76 17.86
C ASN A 72 0.51 -6.89 16.76
N ASP A 73 0.64 -5.57 16.98
CA ASP A 73 1.09 -4.59 15.99
C ASP A 73 0.33 -4.69 14.66
N LEU A 74 -1.00 -4.79 14.76
CA LEU A 74 -1.89 -4.92 13.61
C LEU A 74 -2.85 -3.74 13.51
N PRO A 75 -3.23 -3.31 12.29
CA PRO A 75 -4.31 -2.36 12.12
C PRO A 75 -5.60 -2.89 12.76
N LEU A 76 -6.32 -2.01 13.47
CA LEU A 76 -7.62 -2.33 14.08
C LEU A 76 -8.59 -2.95 13.06
N THR A 77 -8.58 -2.44 11.83
CA THR A 77 -9.40 -2.94 10.72
C THR A 77 -9.10 -4.40 10.38
N THR A 78 -7.82 -4.81 10.46
CA THR A 78 -7.40 -6.20 10.24
C THR A 78 -7.94 -7.11 11.33
N VAL A 79 -7.86 -6.69 12.59
CA VAL A 79 -8.40 -7.44 13.73
C VAL A 79 -9.92 -7.59 13.61
N CYS A 80 -10.65 -6.49 13.36
CA CYS A 80 -12.10 -6.51 13.18
C CYS A 80 -12.52 -7.41 12.01
N LYS A 81 -11.87 -7.28 10.84
CA LYS A 81 -12.17 -8.12 9.66
C LYS A 81 -11.89 -9.60 9.91
N THR A 82 -10.83 -9.91 10.65
CA THR A 82 -10.50 -11.28 11.02
C THR A 82 -11.58 -11.89 11.89
N PHE A 83 -12.02 -11.15 12.91
CA PHE A 83 -13.07 -11.62 13.81
C PHE A 83 -14.43 -11.72 13.12
N GLN A 84 -14.79 -10.74 12.28
CA GLN A 84 -16.02 -10.79 11.48
C GLN A 84 -16.06 -12.05 10.61
N LYS A 85 -14.98 -12.34 9.87
CA LYS A 85 -14.88 -13.57 9.07
C LYS A 85 -14.98 -14.84 9.93
N TYR A 86 -14.37 -14.82 11.11
CA TYR A 86 -14.48 -15.93 12.04
C TYR A 86 -15.92 -16.14 12.51
N GLN A 87 -16.68 -15.07 12.78
CA GLN A 87 -18.10 -15.17 13.13
C GLN A 87 -18.96 -15.67 11.97
N GLU A 88 -18.66 -15.25 10.74
CA GLU A 88 -19.40 -15.64 9.53
C GLU A 88 -19.16 -17.12 9.15
N ILE A 89 -17.90 -17.57 9.19
CA ILE A 89 -17.49 -18.89 8.66
C ILE A 89 -17.29 -19.91 9.78
N GLY A 90 -16.98 -19.47 11.00
CA GLY A 90 -16.68 -20.34 12.14
C GLY A 90 -15.26 -20.93 12.14
N THR A 91 -14.39 -20.51 11.21
CA THR A 91 -13.02 -21.04 11.12
C THR A 91 -11.99 -19.95 10.87
N VAL A 92 -10.79 -20.17 11.40
CA VAL A 92 -9.61 -19.31 11.16
C VAL A 92 -8.84 -19.74 9.91
N THR A 93 -9.15 -20.90 9.34
CA THR A 93 -8.48 -21.41 8.15
C THR A 93 -8.98 -20.71 6.89
N THR A 94 -8.06 -20.38 5.98
CA THR A 94 -8.43 -19.82 4.68
C THR A 94 -9.15 -20.90 3.85
N GLN A 95 -10.42 -20.66 3.51
CA GLN A 95 -11.12 -21.54 2.59
C GLN A 95 -10.43 -21.56 1.23
N LYS A 96 -10.39 -22.75 0.61
CA LYS A 96 -9.91 -22.90 -0.76
C LYS A 96 -10.81 -22.05 -1.67
N LYS A 97 -10.22 -21.11 -2.39
CA LYS A 97 -10.95 -20.35 -3.41
C LYS A 97 -11.42 -21.34 -4.48
N THR A 98 -12.71 -21.41 -4.71
CA THR A 98 -13.22 -21.99 -5.95
C THR A 98 -12.88 -21.03 -7.06
N GLY A 99 -12.03 -21.46 -7.99
CA GLY A 99 -11.74 -20.69 -9.19
C GLY A 99 -12.98 -20.57 -10.07
N ARG A 100 -12.82 -19.97 -11.26
CA ARG A 100 -13.85 -20.05 -12.28
C ARG A 100 -14.16 -21.53 -12.55
N PRO A 101 -15.44 -21.95 -12.55
CA PRO A 101 -15.77 -23.33 -12.87
C PRO A 101 -15.20 -23.69 -14.23
N THR A 102 -14.54 -24.85 -14.31
CA THR A 102 -14.00 -25.36 -15.56
C THR A 102 -15.15 -25.75 -16.50
N LYS A 103 -14.93 -25.65 -17.82
CA LYS A 103 -15.95 -26.08 -18.81
C LYS A 103 -16.30 -27.55 -18.67
N LEU A 104 -15.34 -28.35 -18.23
CA LEU A 104 -15.50 -29.78 -17.99
C LEU A 104 -15.87 -30.00 -16.52
N ASN A 105 -16.94 -30.77 -16.31
CA ASN A 105 -17.31 -31.32 -15.01
C ASN A 105 -16.70 -32.72 -14.81
N ASP A 106 -16.87 -33.30 -13.62
CA ASP A 106 -16.28 -34.60 -13.29
C ASP A 106 -16.79 -35.75 -14.19
N ARG A 107 -18.02 -35.67 -14.70
CA ARG A 107 -18.57 -36.66 -15.64
C ARG A 107 -17.92 -36.54 -17.00
N ASP A 108 -17.70 -35.32 -17.48
CA ASP A 108 -17.00 -35.09 -18.75
C ASP A 108 -15.58 -35.66 -18.69
N TRP A 109 -14.89 -35.50 -17.55
CA TRP A 109 -13.59 -36.12 -17.31
C TRP A 109 -13.64 -37.64 -17.32
N GLN A 110 -14.62 -38.26 -16.66
CA GLN A 110 -14.80 -39.72 -16.66
C GLN A 110 -15.09 -40.27 -18.07
N GLN A 111 -15.84 -39.51 -18.86
CA GLN A 111 -16.17 -39.90 -20.22
C GLN A 111 -14.95 -39.79 -21.14
N LEU A 112 -14.16 -38.72 -21.01
CA LEU A 112 -12.89 -38.57 -21.71
C LEU A 112 -11.90 -39.67 -21.35
N SER A 113 -11.75 -40.01 -20.06
CA SER A 113 -10.82 -41.07 -19.64
C SER A 113 -11.18 -42.44 -20.22
N ARG A 114 -12.48 -42.72 -20.40
CA ARG A 114 -12.96 -43.98 -21.00
C ARG A 114 -12.72 -44.07 -22.51
N ILE A 115 -12.67 -42.94 -23.22
CA ILE A 115 -12.47 -42.90 -24.67
C ILE A 115 -10.98 -43.01 -25.03
N ILE A 116 -10.10 -42.51 -24.15
CA ILE A 116 -8.65 -42.47 -24.38
C ILE A 116 -7.95 -43.77 -23.93
N THR A 117 -8.57 -44.57 -23.05
CA THR A 117 -8.08 -45.88 -22.59
C THR A 117 -8.51 -46.99 -23.55
#